data_AF-A0A2Y9IUJ0-F1
#
_entry.id   AF-A0A2Y9IUJ0-F1
#
_cell.length_a   1.000
_cell.length_b   1.000
_cell.length_c   1.000
_cell.angle_alpha   90.00
_cell.angle_beta   90.00
_cell.angle_gamma   90.00
#
_symmetry.space_group_name_H-M   'P 1'
#
loop_
_entity.id
_entity.type
_entity.pdbx_description
1 polymer ?
#
loop_
_entity_poly.entity_id
_entity_poly.type
_entity_poly.pdbx_seq_one_letter_code
_entity_poly.pdbx_strand_id
1 'polypeptide(L)'
;MDQGDKASVGKTWEWLSTSVWGGMTHLLAVYRQLNEEGMLKLAGRPDFRKQAPTKALCVLASIEVLYLWKALPNCSLPNLQRMSQACHTVDDSSVVGLKYLLLGAIHKCLGNSEDAVQFFQRAVKDELCRQNNLYVQPYASYELGCLLLDKPETVARGRTLLLQAKEDFSGYDFENRLHVRIHAALASLRELVPQ
;
A
#
# COMPACT_ATOMS: atom_id res chain seq x y z
N MET A 1 -18.05 3.78 -24.70
CA MET A 1 -16.98 4.62 -24.11
C MET A 1 -17.16 6.00 -24.67
N ASP A 2 -17.62 6.92 -23.82
CA ASP A 2 -17.88 8.30 -24.21
C ASP A 2 -16.61 9.13 -24.13
N GLN A 3 -16.44 10.08 -25.05
CA GLN A 3 -15.19 10.82 -25.26
C GLN A 3 -14.85 11.76 -24.09
N GLY A 4 -15.83 12.07 -23.23
CA GLY A 4 -15.69 12.89 -22.02
C GLY A 4 -14.92 12.23 -20.87
N ASP A 5 -15.03 10.91 -20.70
CA ASP A 5 -14.41 10.20 -19.56
C ASP A 5 -12.89 10.10 -19.68
N LYS A 6 -12.39 9.93 -20.91
CA LYS A 6 -10.95 9.91 -21.19
C LYS A 6 -10.27 11.24 -20.84
N ALA A 7 -10.99 12.36 -21.00
CA ALA A 7 -10.45 13.69 -20.74
C ALA A 7 -10.29 13.99 -19.24
N SER A 8 -11.21 13.51 -18.39
CA SER A 8 -11.16 13.74 -16.94
C SER A 8 -10.05 12.91 -16.26
N VAL A 9 -9.89 11.67 -16.73
CA VAL A 9 -8.82 10.76 -16.35
C VAL A 9 -7.47 11.34 -16.80
N GLY A 10 -7.35 11.76 -18.06
CA GLY A 10 -6.13 12.40 -18.60
C GLY A 10 -5.65 13.62 -17.81
N LYS A 11 -6.56 14.52 -17.43
CA LYS A 11 -6.23 15.72 -16.64
C LYS A 11 -5.80 15.41 -15.20
N THR A 12 -6.36 14.35 -14.61
CA THR A 12 -5.91 13.84 -13.31
C THR A 12 -4.46 13.34 -13.39
N TRP A 13 -4.12 12.66 -14.49
CA TRP A 13 -2.79 12.11 -14.71
C TRP A 13 -1.74 13.16 -15.07
N GLU A 14 -2.10 14.17 -15.84
CA GLU A 14 -1.24 15.33 -16.09
C GLU A 14 -0.92 16.06 -14.78
N TRP A 15 -1.91 16.25 -13.90
CA TRP A 15 -1.71 16.84 -12.59
C TRP A 15 -0.78 15.99 -11.70
N LEU A 16 -0.95 14.67 -11.67
CA LEU A 16 -0.06 13.77 -10.93
C LEU A 16 1.37 13.78 -11.51
N SER A 17 1.51 13.72 -12.84
CA SER A 17 2.81 13.74 -13.53
C SER A 17 3.57 15.04 -13.29
N THR A 18 2.89 16.18 -13.30
CA THR A 18 3.50 17.51 -13.07
C THR A 18 3.72 17.82 -11.60
N SER A 19 2.84 17.38 -10.71
CA SER A 19 2.88 17.74 -9.27
C SER A 19 3.63 16.75 -8.38
N VAL A 20 3.77 15.49 -8.80
CA VAL A 20 4.38 14.41 -8.01
C VAL A 20 5.67 13.87 -8.64
N TRP A 21 5.80 13.89 -9.96
CA TRP A 21 6.88 13.21 -10.69
C TRP A 21 7.73 14.14 -11.58
N GLY A 22 7.85 15.41 -11.19
CA GLY A 22 8.79 16.34 -11.82
C GLY A 22 10.24 15.92 -11.56
N GLY A 23 10.84 15.13 -12.46
CA GLY A 23 12.29 14.88 -12.49
C GLY A 23 12.75 13.43 -12.69
N MET A 24 11.88 12.43 -12.78
CA MET A 24 12.30 11.01 -12.90
C MET A 24 11.79 10.37 -14.20
N THR A 25 12.49 10.61 -15.31
CA THR A 25 12.19 10.02 -16.63
C THR A 25 12.22 8.48 -16.62
N HIS A 26 13.07 7.88 -15.78
CA HIS A 26 13.16 6.43 -15.62
C HIS A 26 11.92 5.83 -14.92
N LEU A 27 11.32 6.59 -14.00
CA LEU A 27 10.07 6.17 -13.35
C LEU A 27 8.85 6.45 -14.22
N LEU A 28 8.87 7.42 -15.13
CA LEU A 28 7.81 7.59 -16.13
C LEU A 28 7.72 6.42 -17.11
N ALA A 29 8.84 5.77 -17.42
CA ALA A 29 8.87 4.54 -18.22
C ALA A 29 8.32 3.33 -17.44
N VAL A 30 8.77 3.16 -16.19
CA VAL A 30 8.22 2.14 -15.27
C VAL A 30 6.74 2.39 -15.00
N TYR A 31 6.32 3.65 -14.83
CA TYR A 31 4.94 4.10 -14.68
C TYR A 31 4.12 3.84 -15.94
N ARG A 32 4.64 4.07 -17.16
CA ARG A 32 3.95 3.77 -18.43
C ARG A 32 3.72 2.26 -18.58
N GLN A 33 4.68 1.44 -18.19
CA GLN A 33 4.61 -0.02 -18.21
C GLN A 33 3.68 -0.57 -17.10
N LEU A 34 3.71 0.06 -15.92
CA LEU A 34 2.76 -0.20 -14.82
C LEU A 34 1.34 0.29 -15.13
N ASN A 35 1.17 1.26 -16.02
CA ASN A 35 -0.16 1.74 -16.43
C ASN A 35 -0.87 0.70 -17.31
N GLU A 36 -0.12 -0.10 -18.08
CA GLU A 36 -0.68 -1.21 -18.87
C GLU A 36 -1.07 -2.39 -17.97
N GLU A 37 -0.22 -2.77 -16.99
CA GLU A 37 -0.49 -3.86 -16.05
C GLU A 37 -1.49 -3.49 -14.93
N GLY A 38 -1.44 -2.25 -14.44
CA GLY A 38 -2.32 -1.70 -13.41
C GLY A 38 -3.75 -1.45 -13.92
N MET A 39 -3.90 -0.96 -15.16
CA MET A 39 -5.18 -0.95 -15.85
C MET A 39 -5.73 -2.37 -16.06
N LEU A 40 -4.87 -3.37 -16.27
CA LEU A 40 -5.27 -4.78 -16.39
C LEU A 40 -5.79 -5.35 -15.06
N LYS A 41 -5.13 -5.04 -13.92
CA LYS A 41 -5.59 -5.48 -12.58
C LYS A 41 -6.90 -4.82 -12.18
N LEU A 42 -7.04 -3.55 -12.49
CA LEU A 42 -8.29 -2.80 -12.35
C LEU A 42 -9.37 -3.43 -13.25
N ALA A 43 -9.12 -3.64 -14.54
CA ALA A 43 -10.03 -4.29 -15.48
C ALA A 43 -10.41 -5.75 -15.12
N GLY A 44 -9.60 -6.44 -14.30
CA GLY A 44 -9.84 -7.79 -13.82
C GLY A 44 -10.77 -7.90 -12.61
N ARG A 45 -11.13 -6.80 -11.94
CA ARG A 45 -12.13 -6.84 -10.86
C ARG A 45 -13.54 -6.98 -11.47
N PRO A 46 -14.40 -7.90 -10.98
CA PRO A 46 -15.74 -8.12 -11.54
C PRO A 46 -16.62 -6.86 -11.53
N ASP A 47 -16.34 -5.89 -10.64
CA ASP A 47 -17.07 -4.62 -10.56
C ASP A 47 -16.65 -3.56 -11.60
N PHE A 48 -15.49 -3.74 -12.26
CA PHE A 48 -15.02 -2.81 -13.31
C PHE A 48 -15.91 -2.78 -14.54
N ARG A 49 -16.78 -3.79 -14.71
CA ARG A 49 -17.75 -3.84 -15.81
C ARG A 49 -18.98 -2.97 -15.58
N LYS A 50 -19.21 -2.45 -14.36
CA LYS A 50 -20.45 -1.76 -13.99
C LYS A 50 -20.30 -0.24 -13.82
N GLN A 51 -19.10 0.27 -13.50
CA GLN A 51 -18.90 1.70 -13.24
C GLN A 51 -17.46 2.14 -13.55
N ALA A 52 -17.29 3.31 -14.17
CA ALA A 52 -15.96 3.86 -14.46
C ALA A 52 -15.20 4.16 -13.15
N PRO A 53 -13.90 3.85 -13.05
CA PRO A 53 -13.13 4.09 -11.85
C PRO A 53 -13.09 5.58 -11.51
N THR A 54 -13.40 5.90 -10.26
CA THR A 54 -13.36 7.28 -9.78
C THR A 54 -11.91 7.77 -9.71
N LYS A 55 -11.73 9.08 -9.81
CA LYS A 55 -10.42 9.75 -9.61
C LYS A 55 -9.72 9.27 -8.33
N ALA A 56 -10.49 9.10 -7.26
CA ALA A 56 -9.98 8.68 -5.96
C ALA A 56 -9.41 7.25 -5.98
N LEU A 57 -10.10 6.31 -6.65
CA LEU A 57 -9.63 4.93 -6.80
C LEU A 57 -8.36 4.85 -7.66
N CYS A 58 -8.26 5.65 -8.71
CA CYS A 58 -7.05 5.74 -9.54
C CYS A 58 -5.83 6.25 -8.75
N VAL A 59 -6.03 7.25 -7.89
CA VAL A 59 -4.97 7.75 -7.00
C VAL A 59 -4.57 6.67 -6.00
N LEU A 60 -5.54 5.99 -5.39
CA LEU A 60 -5.29 4.91 -4.44
C LEU A 60 -4.47 3.77 -5.09
N ALA A 61 -4.83 3.36 -6.31
CA ALA A 61 -4.10 2.35 -7.07
C ALA A 61 -2.66 2.78 -7.39
N SER A 62 -2.44 4.07 -7.66
CA SER A 62 -1.07 4.60 -7.89
C SER A 62 -0.21 4.50 -6.63
N ILE A 63 -0.81 4.80 -5.47
CA ILE A 63 -0.14 4.70 -4.16
C ILE A 63 0.11 3.23 -3.80
N GLU A 64 -0.84 2.34 -4.09
CA GLU A 64 -0.70 0.88 -3.91
C GLU A 64 0.51 0.34 -4.66
N VAL A 65 0.68 0.72 -5.92
CA VAL A 65 1.83 0.33 -6.73
C VAL A 65 3.13 0.83 -6.10
N LEU A 66 3.19 2.10 -5.69
CA LEU A 66 4.36 2.64 -5.00
C LEU A 66 4.70 1.88 -3.71
N TYR A 67 3.68 1.50 -2.94
CA TYR A 67 3.82 0.72 -1.71
C TYR A 67 4.39 -0.67 -2.00
N LEU A 68 3.75 -1.41 -2.92
CA LEU A 68 4.15 -2.76 -3.28
C LEU A 68 5.58 -2.78 -3.81
N TRP A 69 5.99 -1.76 -4.55
CA TRP A 69 7.34 -1.63 -5.13
C TRP A 69 8.37 -1.04 -4.17
N LYS A 70 8.01 -0.75 -2.91
CA LYS A 70 8.91 -0.10 -1.92
C LYS A 70 9.46 1.25 -2.39
N ALA A 71 8.70 1.97 -3.22
CA ALA A 71 9.07 3.28 -3.74
C ALA A 71 8.53 4.45 -2.91
N LEU A 72 7.58 4.22 -1.97
CA LEU A 72 7.07 5.28 -1.09
C LEU A 72 8.15 6.05 -0.32
N PRO A 73 9.18 5.41 0.29
CA PRO A 73 10.25 6.13 0.98
C PRO A 73 11.06 7.08 0.08
N ASN A 74 11.02 6.88 -1.24
CA ASN A 74 11.72 7.73 -2.21
C ASN A 74 10.90 8.97 -2.59
N CYS A 75 9.64 9.07 -2.14
CA CYS A 75 8.79 10.22 -2.41
C CYS A 75 9.14 11.39 -1.49
N SER A 76 9.06 12.62 -2.00
CA SER A 76 9.27 13.82 -1.20
C SER A 76 8.18 14.01 -0.14
N LEU A 77 8.51 14.73 0.95
CA LEU A 77 7.57 15.05 2.02
C LEU A 77 6.25 15.68 1.52
N PRO A 78 6.25 16.68 0.61
CA PRO A 78 5.01 17.24 0.09
C PRO A 78 4.19 16.22 -0.72
N ASN A 79 4.85 15.31 -1.44
CA ASN A 79 4.16 14.27 -2.19
C ASN A 79 3.47 13.28 -1.25
N LEU A 80 4.15 12.84 -0.19
CA LEU A 80 3.60 11.96 0.83
C LEU A 80 2.39 12.59 1.53
N GLN A 81 2.46 13.89 1.87
CA GLN A 81 1.32 14.61 2.45
C GLN A 81 0.12 14.66 1.49
N ARG A 82 0.32 14.93 0.20
CA ARG A 82 -0.75 14.91 -0.80
C ARG A 82 -1.34 13.51 -0.97
N MET A 83 -0.51 12.47 -0.96
CA MET A 83 -0.97 11.07 -1.00
C MET A 83 -1.84 10.73 0.21
N SER A 84 -1.43 11.14 1.42
CA SER A 84 -2.22 10.94 2.64
C SER A 84 -3.58 11.63 2.53
N GLN A 85 -3.61 12.90 2.11
CA GLN A 85 -4.86 13.65 1.88
C GLN A 85 -5.77 12.95 0.87
N ALA A 86 -5.21 12.46 -0.24
CA ALA A 86 -5.99 11.73 -1.25
C ALA A 86 -6.54 10.40 -0.74
N CYS A 87 -5.81 9.66 0.10
CA CYS A 87 -6.33 8.47 0.76
C CYS A 87 -7.53 8.79 1.65
N HIS A 88 -7.52 9.94 2.35
CA HIS A 88 -8.64 10.35 3.20
C HIS A 88 -9.94 10.60 2.44
N THR A 89 -9.87 11.09 1.19
CA THR A 89 -11.06 11.38 0.36
C THR A 89 -11.70 10.14 -0.27
N VAL A 90 -11.07 8.96 -0.18
CA VAL A 90 -11.67 7.70 -0.62
C VAL A 90 -12.76 7.28 0.37
N ASP A 91 -14.01 7.28 -0.09
CA ASP A 91 -15.19 6.84 0.66
C ASP A 91 -15.84 5.63 -0.03
N ASP A 92 -15.05 4.55 -0.13
CA ASP A 92 -15.50 3.28 -0.71
C ASP A 92 -15.17 2.14 0.26
N SER A 93 -16.22 1.51 0.77
CA SER A 93 -16.14 0.41 1.74
C SER A 93 -15.37 -0.81 1.22
N SER A 94 -15.33 -1.04 -0.09
CA SER A 94 -14.66 -2.19 -0.69
C SER A 94 -13.12 -2.11 -0.66
N VAL A 95 -12.58 -0.91 -0.43
CA VAL A 95 -11.14 -0.61 -0.41
C VAL A 95 -10.69 0.02 0.91
N VAL A 96 -11.52 -0.03 1.95
CA VAL A 96 -11.23 0.60 3.25
C VAL A 96 -9.96 0.02 3.91
N GLY A 97 -9.76 -1.30 3.86
CA GLY A 97 -8.55 -1.96 4.35
C GLY A 97 -7.30 -1.51 3.59
N LEU A 98 -7.38 -1.43 2.25
CA LEU A 98 -6.29 -0.92 1.42
C LEU A 98 -5.97 0.53 1.76
N LYS A 99 -6.99 1.39 1.91
CA LYS A 99 -6.83 2.78 2.36
C LYS A 99 -6.05 2.86 3.66
N TYR A 100 -6.39 2.05 4.67
CA TYR A 100 -5.68 2.05 5.94
C TYR A 100 -4.26 1.49 5.85
N LEU A 101 -4.01 0.46 5.03
CA LEU A 101 -2.67 -0.04 4.77
C LEU A 101 -1.78 1.07 4.19
N LEU A 102 -2.27 1.80 3.19
CA LEU A 102 -1.51 2.85 2.52
C LEU A 102 -1.32 4.08 3.42
N LEU A 103 -2.34 4.50 4.17
CA LEU A 103 -2.20 5.56 5.18
C LEU A 103 -1.13 5.20 6.23
N GLY A 104 -1.13 3.96 6.73
CA GLY A 104 -0.10 3.50 7.67
C GLY A 104 1.30 3.57 7.07
N ALA A 105 1.47 3.11 5.82
CA ALA A 105 2.76 3.17 5.14
C ALA A 105 3.24 4.61 4.88
N ILE A 106 2.33 5.50 4.50
CA ILE A 106 2.65 6.93 4.30
C ILE A 106 3.04 7.58 5.62
N HIS A 107 2.26 7.40 6.70
CA HIS A 107 2.58 7.97 8.02
C HIS A 107 3.90 7.44 8.56
N LYS A 108 4.23 6.17 8.31
CA LYS A 108 5.56 5.61 8.59
C LYS A 108 6.67 6.36 7.84
N CYS A 109 6.50 6.63 6.54
CA CYS A 109 7.46 7.44 5.77
C CYS A 109 7.54 8.91 6.22
N LEU A 110 6.46 9.45 6.79
CA LEU A 110 6.43 10.79 7.39
C LEU A 110 7.09 10.85 8.79
N GLY A 111 7.47 9.71 9.38
CA GLY A 111 7.99 9.62 10.75
C GLY A 111 6.90 9.57 11.83
N ASN A 112 5.62 9.61 11.46
CA ASN A 112 4.46 9.58 12.36
C ASN A 112 4.13 8.13 12.77
N SER A 113 5.02 7.53 13.56
CA SER A 113 4.94 6.10 13.90
C SER A 113 3.68 5.72 14.69
N GLU A 114 3.15 6.61 15.53
CA GLU A 114 1.93 6.35 16.31
C GLU A 114 0.70 6.24 15.42
N ASP A 115 0.52 7.19 14.50
CA ASP A 115 -0.56 7.14 13.50
C ASP A 115 -0.42 5.91 12.61
N ALA A 116 0.82 5.59 12.20
CA ALA A 116 1.08 4.41 11.38
C ALA A 116 0.60 3.12 12.07
N VAL A 117 0.88 2.97 13.37
CA VAL A 117 0.36 1.86 14.18
C VAL A 117 -1.16 1.82 14.18
N GLN A 118 -1.83 2.96 14.41
CA GLN A 118 -3.30 3.03 14.42
C GLN A 118 -3.91 2.61 13.08
N PHE A 119 -3.35 3.09 11.97
CA PHE A 119 -3.83 2.74 10.64
C PHE A 119 -3.59 1.26 10.31
N PHE A 120 -2.42 0.71 10.60
CA PHE A 120 -2.18 -0.72 10.37
C PHE A 120 -3.09 -1.59 11.25
N GLN A 121 -3.35 -1.21 12.50
CA GLN A 121 -4.30 -1.95 13.34
C GLN A 121 -5.71 -1.97 12.76
N ARG A 122 -6.16 -0.87 12.13
CA ARG A 122 -7.45 -0.83 11.42
C ARG A 122 -7.43 -1.73 10.19
N ALA A 123 -6.35 -1.72 9.41
CA ALA A 123 -6.20 -2.58 8.24
C ALA A 123 -6.17 -4.08 8.59
N VAL A 124 -5.52 -4.47 9.69
CA VAL A 124 -5.49 -5.86 10.18
C VAL A 124 -6.90 -6.32 10.59
N LYS A 125 -7.68 -5.45 11.22
CA LYS A 125 -9.04 -5.75 11.70
C LYS A 125 -10.12 -5.70 10.61
N ASP A 126 -9.78 -5.29 9.38
CA ASP A 126 -10.79 -5.15 8.32
C ASP A 126 -11.21 -6.52 7.75
N GLU A 127 -12.29 -7.07 8.31
CA GLU A 127 -12.83 -8.37 7.92
C GLU A 127 -13.55 -8.35 6.56
N LEU A 128 -13.97 -7.18 6.08
CA LEU A 128 -14.64 -7.01 4.77
C LEU A 128 -13.67 -7.17 3.60
N CYS A 129 -12.39 -6.85 3.80
CA CYS A 129 -11.35 -7.01 2.76
C CYS A 129 -10.97 -8.47 2.46
N ARG A 130 -11.41 -9.44 3.27
CA ARG A 130 -11.09 -10.87 3.10
C ARG A 130 -11.64 -11.48 1.80
N GLN A 131 -12.50 -10.75 1.06
CA GLN A 131 -13.06 -11.20 -0.22
C GLN A 131 -12.46 -10.48 -1.44
N ASN A 132 -11.91 -9.26 -1.27
CA ASN A 132 -11.51 -8.39 -2.38
C ASN A 132 -10.00 -8.12 -2.47
N ASN A 133 -9.28 -8.15 -1.35
CA ASN A 133 -7.84 -7.86 -1.30
C ASN A 133 -7.13 -8.74 -0.26
N LEU A 134 -6.97 -10.02 -0.60
CA LEU A 134 -6.41 -11.04 0.30
C LEU A 134 -5.03 -10.68 0.87
N TYR A 135 -4.23 -9.88 0.15
CA TYR A 135 -2.89 -9.49 0.57
C TYR A 135 -2.87 -8.36 1.63
N VAL A 136 -3.96 -7.61 1.82
CA VAL A 136 -3.96 -6.39 2.65
C VAL A 136 -3.69 -6.72 4.13
N GLN A 137 -4.41 -7.68 4.70
CA GLN A 137 -4.24 -8.09 6.10
C GLN A 137 -2.83 -8.63 6.41
N PRO A 138 -2.24 -9.55 5.61
CA PRO A 138 -0.89 -10.04 5.87
C PRO A 138 0.16 -8.94 5.72
N TYR A 139 0.04 -8.04 4.72
CA TYR A 139 0.96 -6.91 4.58
C TYR A 139 0.82 -5.88 5.71
N ALA A 140 -0.39 -5.62 6.20
CA ALA A 140 -0.62 -4.74 7.36
C ALA A 140 -0.03 -5.35 8.65
N SER A 141 -0.23 -6.66 8.84
CA SER A 141 0.34 -7.41 9.97
C SER A 141 1.87 -7.37 9.94
N TYR A 142 2.46 -7.52 8.74
CA TYR A 142 3.89 -7.34 8.54
C TYR A 142 4.38 -5.93 8.92
N GLU A 143 3.76 -4.87 8.39
CA GLU A 143 4.26 -3.50 8.62
C GLU A 143 4.09 -3.09 10.09
N LEU A 144 2.97 -3.48 10.72
CA LEU A 144 2.75 -3.32 12.16
C LEU A 144 3.78 -4.11 12.96
N GLY A 145 4.03 -5.37 12.58
CA GLY A 145 5.05 -6.22 13.17
C GLY A 145 6.41 -5.52 13.19
N CYS A 146 6.85 -4.99 12.04
CA CYS A 146 8.10 -4.23 11.94
C CYS A 146 8.13 -3.00 12.87
N LEU A 147 7.08 -2.19 12.95
CA LEU A 147 7.05 -1.03 13.85
C LEU A 147 7.15 -1.43 15.33
N LEU A 148 6.61 -2.58 15.71
CA LEU A 148 6.69 -3.09 17.07
C LEU A 148 8.05 -3.72 17.40
N LEU A 149 8.84 -4.07 16.40
CA LEU A 149 10.21 -4.56 16.61
C LEU A 149 11.16 -3.44 17.04
N ASP A 150 10.86 -2.19 16.68
CA ASP A 150 11.70 -1.03 17.00
C ASP A 150 11.67 -0.67 18.50
N LYS A 151 10.73 -1.23 19.26
CA LYS A 151 10.54 -0.97 20.70
C LYS A 151 10.75 -2.24 21.54
N PRO A 152 11.70 -2.26 22.49
CA PRO A 152 11.99 -3.44 23.31
C PRO A 152 10.76 -4.09 23.96
N GLU A 153 9.85 -3.26 24.48
CA GLU A 153 8.62 -3.67 25.16
C GLU A 153 7.60 -4.35 24.23
N THR A 154 7.67 -4.13 22.91
CA THR A 154 6.73 -4.71 21.94
C THR A 154 7.35 -5.75 21.00
N VAL A 155 8.64 -6.07 21.13
CA VAL A 155 9.34 -7.03 20.25
C VAL A 155 8.62 -8.38 20.16
N ALA A 156 8.19 -8.95 21.28
CA ALA A 156 7.50 -10.24 21.31
C ALA A 156 6.19 -10.20 20.50
N ARG A 157 5.43 -9.11 20.63
CA ARG A 157 4.20 -8.89 19.87
C ARG A 157 4.49 -8.66 18.38
N GLY A 158 5.55 -7.92 18.06
CA GLY A 158 6.02 -7.72 16.69
C GLY A 158 6.37 -9.04 16.01
N ARG A 159 7.15 -9.91 16.68
CA ARG A 159 7.49 -11.26 16.22
C ARG A 159 6.24 -12.11 15.96
N THR A 160 5.29 -12.08 16.89
CA THR A 160 4.03 -12.83 16.76
C THR A 160 3.27 -12.41 15.50
N LEU A 161 3.12 -11.10 15.27
CA LEU A 161 2.46 -10.58 14.06
C LEU A 161 3.18 -10.99 12.76
N LEU A 162 4.51 -11.02 12.76
CA LEU A 162 5.28 -11.46 11.59
C LEU A 162 5.08 -12.95 11.27
N LEU A 163 4.95 -13.79 12.30
CA LEU A 163 4.66 -15.22 12.11
C LEU A 163 3.22 -15.44 11.64
N GLN A 164 2.25 -14.77 12.26
CA GLN A 164 0.85 -14.80 11.83
C GLN A 164 0.68 -14.34 10.38
N ALA A 165 1.37 -13.27 9.97
CA ALA A 165 1.35 -12.78 8.59
C ALA A 165 1.86 -13.81 7.57
N LYS A 166 2.69 -14.77 7.99
CA LYS A 166 3.26 -15.84 7.16
C LYS A 166 2.41 -17.12 7.19
N GLU A 167 1.81 -17.45 8.33
CA GLU A 167 1.19 -18.75 8.58
C GLU A 167 -0.34 -18.73 8.42
N ASP A 168 -0.98 -17.61 8.77
CA ASP A 168 -2.45 -17.52 8.83
C ASP A 168 -3.08 -17.05 7.51
N PHE A 169 -2.27 -16.66 6.52
CA PHE A 169 -2.71 -16.13 5.23
C PHE A 169 -2.02 -16.87 4.09
N SER A 170 -2.77 -17.24 3.05
CA SER A 170 -2.23 -17.92 1.87
C SER A 170 -3.09 -17.66 0.61
N GLY A 171 -2.53 -17.95 -0.56
CA GLY A 171 -3.25 -17.92 -1.82
C GLY A 171 -3.50 -16.52 -2.38
N TYR A 172 -2.61 -15.56 -2.07
CA TYR A 172 -2.71 -14.17 -2.51
C TYR A 172 -1.50 -13.74 -3.34
N ASP A 173 -1.71 -12.72 -4.19
CA ASP A 173 -0.64 -12.13 -4.99
C ASP A 173 0.50 -11.60 -4.10
N PHE A 174 1.75 -11.87 -4.51
CA PHE A 174 2.97 -11.41 -3.81
C PHE A 174 3.23 -12.08 -2.45
N GLU A 175 2.57 -13.19 -2.11
CA GLU A 175 2.83 -13.98 -0.89
C GLU A 175 4.32 -14.30 -0.69
N ASN A 176 4.97 -14.88 -1.71
CA ASN A 176 6.41 -15.18 -1.67
C ASN A 176 7.27 -13.94 -1.39
N ARG A 177 6.89 -12.78 -1.95
CA ARG A 177 7.60 -11.52 -1.71
C ARG A 177 7.44 -11.07 -0.26
N LEU A 178 6.26 -11.25 0.33
CA LEU A 178 6.05 -10.96 1.74
C LEU A 178 6.85 -11.92 2.63
N HIS A 179 6.87 -13.22 2.33
CA HIS A 179 7.64 -14.21 3.08
C HIS A 179 9.13 -13.88 3.13
N VAL A 180 9.73 -13.49 2.01
CA VAL A 180 11.13 -13.04 1.97
C VAL A 180 11.36 -11.83 2.89
N ARG A 181 10.43 -10.86 2.89
CA ARG A 181 10.51 -9.68 3.76
C ARG A 181 10.36 -10.03 5.24
N ILE A 182 9.46 -10.94 5.59
CA ILE A 182 9.28 -11.46 6.95
C ILE A 182 10.56 -12.15 7.41
N HIS A 183 11.14 -13.00 6.58
CA HIS A 183 12.41 -13.67 6.87
C HIS A 183 13.53 -12.66 7.15
N ALA A 184 13.69 -11.65 6.29
CA ALA A 184 14.69 -10.60 6.49
C ALA A 184 14.49 -9.84 7.81
N ALA A 185 13.25 -9.46 8.14
CA ALA A 185 12.93 -8.75 9.38
C ALA A 185 13.18 -9.61 10.63
N LEU A 186 12.93 -10.92 10.58
CA LEU A 186 13.21 -11.83 11.68
C LEU A 186 14.71 -12.13 11.82
N ALA A 187 15.45 -12.19 10.71
CA ALA A 187 16.89 -12.41 10.71
C ALA A 187 17.65 -11.23 11.35
N SER A 188 17.28 -9.99 11.02
CA SER A 188 17.92 -8.80 11.60
C SER A 188 17.78 -8.70 13.12
N LEU A 189 16.74 -9.31 13.72
CA LEU A 189 16.60 -9.39 15.17
C LEU A 189 17.58 -10.38 15.82
N ARG A 190 17.97 -11.45 15.10
CA ARG A 190 18.88 -12.47 15.63
C ARG A 190 20.32 -11.95 15.68
N GLU A 191 20.68 -11.05 14.77
CA GLU A 191 22.00 -10.40 14.76
C GLU A 191 22.19 -9.42 15.94
N LEU A 192 21.10 -8.90 16.52
CA LEU A 192 21.13 -7.96 17.65
C LEU A 192 21.19 -8.63 19.03
N VAL A 193 21.12 -9.97 19.09
CA VAL A 193 21.25 -10.74 20.33
C VAL A 193 22.48 -11.64 20.18
N PRO A 194 23.68 -11.24 20.67
CA PRO A 194 24.80 -12.15 20.77
C PRO A 194 24.39 -13.34 21.67
N GLN A 195 24.71 -14.55 21.23
CA GLN A 195 24.47 -15.78 22.02
C GLN A 195 25.28 -15.80 23.31
#